data_AF-A0A963B869-F1
#
_entry.id   AF-A0A963B869-F1
#
_cell.length_a   1.000
_cell.length_b   1.000
_cell.length_c   1.000
_cell.angle_alpha   90.00
_cell.angle_beta   90.00
_cell.angle_gamma   90.00
#
_symmetry.space_group_name_H-M   'P 1'
#
loop_
_entity.id
_entity.type
_entity.pdbx_description
1 polymer ?
#
loop_
_entity_poly.entity_id
_entity_poly.type
_entity_poly.pdbx_seq_one_letter_code
_entity_poly.pdbx_strand_id
1 'polypeptide(L)'
;FDLEPLIHTAINDALGLDLEDARRNSPILARPHCRVPLLLAVGGDESREFHRQSREFANVWSGQGVPTRYHSIAGLNHFTLLEQLAVPGSELLQSVLETIGRSAAAC
;
A
#
# COMPACT_ATOMS: atom_id res chain seq x y z
N PHE A 1 2.77 -3.31 5.37
CA PHE A 1 3.94 -3.08 4.49
C PHE A 1 5.22 -3.34 5.30
N ASP A 2 5.48 -4.61 5.56
CA ASP A 2 6.48 -5.19 6.44
C ASP A 2 7.15 -6.33 5.69
N LEU A 3 8.48 -6.26 5.58
CA LEU A 3 9.29 -7.23 4.85
C LEU A 3 9.83 -8.33 5.76
N GLU A 4 9.72 -8.20 7.09
CA GLU A 4 10.23 -9.21 8.03
C GLU A 4 9.68 -10.62 7.72
N PRO A 5 8.39 -10.82 7.39
CA PRO A 5 7.87 -12.14 7.04
C PRO A 5 8.52 -12.77 5.81
N LEU A 6 9.07 -11.98 4.88
CA LEU A 6 9.66 -12.49 3.64
C LEU A 6 10.95 -13.25 3.90
N ILE A 7 11.68 -12.93 4.97
CA ILE A 7 12.94 -13.60 5.37
C ILE A 7 12.75 -15.13 5.46
N HIS A 8 11.55 -15.57 5.83
CA HIS A 8 11.22 -16.98 6.05
C HIS A 8 10.58 -17.67 4.85
N THR A 9 10.65 -17.06 3.66
CA THR A 9 10.05 -17.58 2.43
C THR A 9 11.11 -17.82 1.36
N ALA A 10 10.81 -18.66 0.37
CA ALA A 10 11.69 -18.90 -0.78
C ALA A 10 11.97 -17.63 -1.62
N ILE A 11 11.17 -16.57 -1.46
CA ILE A 11 11.44 -15.27 -2.09
C ILE A 11 12.78 -14.70 -1.59
N ASN A 12 13.16 -14.99 -0.35
CA ASN A 12 14.39 -14.45 0.22
C ASN A 12 15.66 -15.00 -0.44
N ASP A 13 15.59 -16.13 -1.14
CA ASP A 13 16.73 -16.65 -1.92
C ASP A 13 17.20 -15.63 -2.97
N ALA A 14 16.27 -14.82 -3.49
CA ALA A 14 16.57 -13.74 -4.43
C ALA A 14 16.84 -12.39 -3.73
N LEU A 15 16.15 -12.10 -2.61
CA LEU A 15 16.25 -10.81 -1.94
C LEU A 15 17.46 -10.69 -1.01
N GLY A 16 17.92 -11.79 -0.42
CA GLY A 16 19.06 -11.83 0.50
C GLY A 16 18.86 -11.00 1.76
N LEU A 17 17.62 -10.83 2.23
CA LEU A 17 17.32 -10.01 3.41
C LEU A 17 17.74 -10.72 4.68
N ASP A 18 18.46 -10.00 5.53
CA ASP A 18 18.48 -10.26 6.95
C ASP A 18 17.41 -9.42 7.70
N LEU A 19 17.37 -9.57 9.03
CA LEU A 19 16.41 -8.86 9.87
C LEU A 19 16.63 -7.33 9.87
N GLU A 20 17.88 -6.88 9.77
CA GLU A 20 18.20 -5.46 9.75
C GLU A 20 17.75 -4.84 8.42
N ASP A 21 18.01 -5.52 7.31
CA ASP A 21 17.58 -5.13 5.97
C ASP A 21 16.06 -5.07 5.87
N ALA A 22 15.36 -6.10 6.34
CA ALA A 22 13.90 -6.11 6.31
C ALA A 22 13.31 -4.94 7.11
N ARG A 23 13.82 -4.68 8.31
CA ARG A 23 13.33 -3.56 9.15
C ARG A 23 13.63 -2.21 8.54
N ARG A 24 14.87 -2.00 8.06
CA ARG A 24 15.29 -0.75 7.42
C ARG A 24 14.44 -0.42 6.19
N ASN A 25 14.04 -1.44 5.44
CA ASN A 25 13.28 -1.28 4.19
C ASN A 25 11.76 -1.48 4.35
N SER A 26 11.24 -1.67 5.57
CA SER A 26 9.80 -1.84 5.81
C SER A 26 9.09 -0.49 5.94
N PRO A 27 8.25 -0.07 4.97
CA PRO A 27 7.60 1.24 5.01
C PRO A 27 6.74 1.45 6.25
N ILE A 28 6.15 0.39 6.81
CA ILE A 28 5.33 0.48 8.03
C ILE A 28 6.11 1.00 9.24
N LEU A 29 7.43 0.81 9.28
CA LEU A 29 8.31 1.27 10.35
C LEU A 29 8.89 2.67 10.09
N ALA A 30 8.72 3.21 8.88
CA ALA A 30 9.24 4.52 8.51
C ALA A 30 8.37 5.66 9.08
N ARG A 31 9.01 6.81 9.31
CA ARG A 31 8.33 8.06 9.62
C ARG A 31 8.00 8.80 8.32
N PRO A 32 6.74 9.22 8.10
CA PRO A 32 6.39 10.05 6.96
C PRO A 32 7.14 11.38 6.99
N HIS A 33 7.87 11.69 5.93
CA HIS A 33 8.55 12.98 5.76
C HIS A 33 7.57 14.09 5.38
N CYS A 34 6.48 13.71 4.71
CA CYS A 34 5.43 14.59 4.24
C CYS A 34 4.06 13.97 4.57
N ARG A 35 3.05 14.82 4.74
CA ARG A 35 1.65 14.41 4.98
C ARG A 35 0.81 14.64 3.73
N VAL A 36 1.23 14.01 2.65
CA VAL A 36 0.48 13.96 1.39
C VAL A 36 -0.60 12.88 1.46
N PRO A 37 -1.74 13.04 0.75
CA PRO A 37 -2.73 11.98 0.65
C PRO A 37 -2.11 10.67 0.15
N LEU A 38 -2.42 9.56 0.83
CA LEU A 38 -1.96 8.22 0.49
C LEU A 38 -3.17 7.30 0.24
N LEU A 39 -3.24 6.72 -0.96
CA LEU A 39 -4.19 5.68 -1.30
C LEU A 39 -3.49 4.31 -1.30
N LEU A 40 -3.98 3.38 -0.49
CA LEU A 40 -3.60 1.97 -0.52
C LEU A 40 -4.75 1.16 -1.10
N ALA A 41 -4.65 0.86 -2.41
CA ALA A 41 -5.63 0.07 -3.14
C ALA A 41 -5.20 -1.40 -3.23
N VAL A 42 -6.15 -2.31 -3.04
CA VAL A 42 -5.96 -3.77 -3.12
C VAL A 42 -7.15 -4.38 -3.85
N GLY A 43 -6.91 -5.34 -4.75
CA GLY A 43 -7.95 -6.13 -5.37
C GLY A 43 -8.64 -7.01 -4.32
N GLY A 44 -9.97 -7.07 -4.33
CA GLY A 44 -10.78 -7.80 -3.36
C GLY A 44 -10.51 -9.30 -3.32
N ASP A 45 -9.97 -9.85 -4.42
CA ASP A 45 -9.64 -11.27 -4.57
C ASP A 45 -8.13 -11.53 -4.35
N GLU A 46 -7.38 -10.55 -3.87
CA GLU A 46 -5.97 -10.73 -3.50
C GLU A 46 -5.81 -11.55 -2.21
N SER A 47 -4.56 -11.98 -1.95
CA SER A 47 -4.27 -12.78 -0.76
C SER A 47 -4.56 -11.99 0.53
N ARG A 48 -4.91 -12.72 1.60
CA ARG A 48 -5.14 -12.12 2.92
C ARG A 48 -3.96 -11.26 3.40
N GLU A 49 -2.75 -11.59 2.97
CA GLU A 49 -1.55 -10.86 3.37
C GLU A 49 -1.50 -9.47 2.72
N PHE A 50 -1.90 -9.31 1.45
CA PHE A 50 -2.03 -7.98 0.82
C PHE A 50 -3.05 -7.11 1.55
N HIS A 51 -4.20 -7.67 1.93
CA HIS A 51 -5.21 -6.95 2.71
C HIS A 51 -4.69 -6.56 4.10
N ARG A 52 -4.06 -7.50 4.83
CA ARG A 52 -3.52 -7.27 6.17
C ARG A 52 -2.46 -6.17 6.15
N GLN A 53 -1.43 -6.36 5.31
CA GLN A 53 -0.31 -5.43 5.15
C GLN A 53 -0.77 -4.02 4.78
N SER A 54 -1.77 -3.90 3.89
CA SER A 54 -2.29 -2.60 3.46
C SER A 54 -3.13 -1.91 4.51
N ARG A 55 -3.98 -2.64 5.22
CA ARG A 55 -4.79 -2.08 6.30
C ARG A 55 -3.93 -1.64 7.49
N GLU A 56 -2.95 -2.44 7.89
CA GLU A 56 -2.03 -2.09 8.97
C GLU A 56 -1.22 -0.84 8.63
N PHE A 57 -0.72 -0.74 7.39
CA PHE A 57 0.02 0.44 6.97
C PHE A 57 -0.86 1.69 6.93
N ALA A 58 -2.10 1.57 6.43
CA ALA A 58 -3.06 2.66 6.49
C ALA A 58 -3.27 3.17 7.92
N ASN A 59 -3.44 2.24 8.87
CA ASN A 59 -3.65 2.58 10.27
C ASN A 59 -2.43 3.26 10.89
N VAL A 60 -1.23 2.71 10.69
CA VAL A 60 0.01 3.24 11.28
C VAL A 60 0.32 4.64 10.73
N TRP A 61 0.16 4.86 9.42
CA TRP A 61 0.47 6.15 8.81
C TRP A 61 -0.62 7.20 9.04
N SER A 62 -1.88 6.79 9.08
CA SER A 62 -2.98 7.66 9.52
C SER A 62 -2.77 8.12 10.96
N GLY A 63 -2.32 7.24 11.86
CA GLY A 63 -1.94 7.60 13.23
C GLY A 63 -0.76 8.58 13.33
N GLN A 64 0.04 8.72 12.27
CA GLN A 64 1.13 9.71 12.15
C GLN A 64 0.69 11.01 11.43
N GLY A 65 -0.60 11.14 11.13
CA GLY A 65 -1.20 12.33 10.52
C GLY A 65 -1.16 12.36 9.01
N VAL A 66 -0.81 11.26 8.33
CA VAL A 66 -0.91 11.16 6.87
C VAL A 66 -2.39 10.99 6.50
N PRO A 67 -2.95 11.76 5.55
CA PRO A 67 -4.30 11.54 5.06
C PRO A 67 -4.36 10.23 4.25
N THR A 68 -4.56 9.10 4.94
CA THR A 68 -4.49 7.77 4.33
C THR A 68 -5.86 7.15 4.12
N ARG A 69 -6.07 6.53 2.96
CA ARG A 69 -7.25 5.73 2.62
C ARG A 69 -6.84 4.32 2.21
N TYR A 70 -7.49 3.33 2.81
CA TYR A 70 -7.45 1.94 2.35
C TYR A 70 -8.67 1.66 1.48
N HIS A 71 -8.49 1.00 0.34
CA HIS A 71 -9.56 0.70 -0.60
C HIS A 71 -9.41 -0.72 -1.16
N SER A 72 -10.36 -1.59 -0.81
CA SER A 72 -10.48 -2.93 -1.39
C SER A 72 -11.50 -2.91 -2.51
N ILE A 73 -11.12 -3.26 -3.74
CA ILE A 73 -12.01 -3.21 -4.91
C ILE A 73 -12.46 -4.62 -5.29
N ALA A 74 -13.74 -4.93 -5.10
CA ALA A 74 -14.27 -6.29 -5.23
C ALA A 74 -14.11 -6.87 -6.64
N GLY A 75 -13.89 -8.20 -6.72
CA GLY A 75 -13.84 -8.93 -7.99
C GLY A 75 -12.56 -8.69 -8.82
N LEU A 76 -11.56 -8.03 -8.24
CA LEU A 76 -10.27 -7.78 -8.88
C LEU A 76 -9.17 -8.52 -8.13
N ASN A 77 -8.23 -9.07 -8.89
CA ASN A 77 -6.98 -9.62 -8.36
C ASN A 77 -5.84 -8.60 -8.57
N HIS A 78 -4.63 -8.98 -8.16
CA HIS A 78 -3.45 -8.13 -8.20
C HIS A 78 -3.15 -7.54 -9.59
N PHE A 79 -3.45 -8.29 -10.66
CA PHE A 79 -3.19 -7.87 -12.04
C PHE A 79 -4.37 -7.08 -12.63
N THR A 80 -5.60 -7.59 -12.48
CA THR A 80 -6.79 -6.94 -13.04
C THR A 80 -7.13 -5.63 -12.33
N LEU A 81 -6.69 -5.47 -11.07
CA LEU A 81 -6.73 -4.19 -10.37
C LEU A 81 -5.98 -3.12 -11.17
N LEU A 82 -4.75 -3.41 -11.61
CA LEU A 82 -3.92 -2.43 -12.31
C LEU A 82 -4.52 -2.01 -13.66
N GLU A 83 -5.15 -2.95 -14.37
CA GLU A 83 -5.84 -2.67 -15.64
C GLU A 83 -6.92 -1.60 -15.50
N GLN A 84 -7.54 -1.46 -14.32
CA GLN A 84 -8.55 -0.44 -14.08
C GLN A 84 -8.01 0.98 -14.30
N LEU A 85 -6.72 1.24 -14.12
CA LEU A 85 -6.15 2.57 -14.38
C LEU A 85 -6.30 3.01 -15.85
N ALA A 86 -6.41 2.06 -16.78
CA ALA A 86 -6.59 2.34 -18.20
C ALA A 86 -8.06 2.44 -18.63
N VAL A 87 -9.01 2.14 -17.72
CA VAL A 87 -10.45 2.14 -18.01
C VAL A 87 -11.06 3.46 -17.51
N PRO A 88 -11.53 4.36 -18.40
CA PRO A 88 -12.19 5.58 -17.99
C PRO A 88 -13.38 5.31 -17.08
N GLY A 89 -13.46 6.02 -15.95
CA GLY A 89 -14.55 5.86 -14.99
C GLY A 89 -14.47 4.64 -14.08
N SER A 90 -13.41 3.82 -14.16
CA SER A 90 -13.21 2.72 -13.24
C SER A 90 -13.08 3.18 -11.78
N GLU A 91 -13.44 2.30 -10.85
CA GLU A 91 -13.37 2.59 -9.42
C GLU A 91 -11.95 2.97 -8.97
N LEU A 92 -10.92 2.28 -9.47
CA LEU A 92 -9.53 2.60 -9.14
C LEU A 92 -9.10 3.95 -9.72
N LEU A 93 -9.40 4.22 -10.99
CA LEU A 93 -9.00 5.47 -11.63
C LEU A 93 -9.64 6.67 -10.93
N GLN A 94 -10.93 6.60 -10.60
CA GLN A 94 -11.60 7.65 -9.82
C GLN A 94 -10.93 7.86 -8.47
N SER A 95 -10.60 6.78 -7.76
CA SER A 95 -9.91 6.83 -6.47
C SER A 95 -8.54 7.52 -6.56
N VAL A 96 -7.79 7.26 -7.64
CA VAL A 96 -6.50 7.92 -7.90
C VAL A 96 -6.69 9.41 -8.19
N LEU A 97 -7.62 9.76 -9.07
CA LEU A 97 -7.91 11.17 -9.42
C LEU A 97 -8.36 11.98 -8.19
N GLU A 98 -9.23 11.41 -7.37
CA GLU A 98 -9.63 12.00 -6.08
C GLU A 98 -8.44 12.20 -5.15
N THR A 99 -7.49 11.27 -5.12
CA THR A 99 -6.31 11.35 -4.26
C THR A 99 -5.36 12.45 -4.72
N ILE A 100 -5.13 12.55 -6.04
CA ILE A 100 -4.30 13.61 -6.65
C ILE A 100 -4.94 14.99 -6.45
N GLY A 101 -6.27 15.09 -6.54
CA GLY A 101 -7.00 16.35 -6.36
C GLY A 101 -7.02 16.86 -4.91
N ARG A 102 -6.63 16.04 -3.93
CA ARG A 102 -6.55 16.46 -2.52
C ARG A 102 -5.26 17.22 -2.26
N SER A 103 -5.37 18.42 -1.70
CA SER A 103 -4.20 19.21 -1.31
C SER A 103 -3.43 18.54 -0.17
N ALA A 104 -2.11 18.53 -0.28
CA ALA A 104 -1.23 18.08 0.79
C ALA A 104 -1.16 19.12 1.91
N ALA A 105 -0.94 18.67 3.15
CA ALA A 105 -0.41 19.55 4.18
C ALA A 105 1.06 19.82 3.85
N ALA A 106 1.49 21.09 3.96
CA ALA A 106 2.88 21.48 3.73
C ALA A 106 3.84 20.66 4.62
N CYS A 107 4.96 20.25 4.03
CA CYS A 107 6.03 19.50 4.70
C CYS A 107 6.89 20.41 5.57
#